data_AF-A0A1J8Q4Z8-F1
#
_entry.id   AF-A0A1J8Q4Z8-F1
#
_cell.length_a   1.000
_cell.length_b   1.000
_cell.length_c   1.000
_cell.angle_alpha   90.00
_cell.angle_beta   90.00
_cell.angle_gamma   90.00
#
_symmetry.space_group_name_H-M   'P 1'
#
loop_
_entity.id
_entity.type
_entity.pdbx_description
1 polymer ?
#
loop_
_entity_poly.entity_id
_entity_poly.type
_entity_poly.pdbx_seq_one_letter_code
_entity_poly.pdbx_strand_id
1 'polypeptide(L)'
;MVQGKIKGLQSKASSSRQAAKAAANPKKGKRYIPPKKTALVKQASMRQSLSAKINKTIEQQMVSAASAGKLTIMKNTADTEPPKTTGGKSSKS
;
A
#
# COMPACT_ATOMS: atom_id res chain seq x y z
N MET A 1 35.99 43.07 21.74
CA MET A 1 36.28 42.13 22.85
C MET A 1 36.46 40.73 22.28
N VAL A 2 37.68 40.17 22.35
CA VAL A 2 37.99 38.80 21.90
C VAL A 2 37.73 37.86 23.08
N GLN A 3 36.75 36.97 22.95
CA GLN A 3 36.42 35.97 23.96
C GLN A 3 37.38 34.79 23.80
N GLY A 4 38.44 34.78 24.59
CA GLY A 4 39.42 33.69 24.64
C GLY A 4 38.76 32.37 25.05
N LYS A 5 39.12 31.29 24.35
CA LYS A 5 38.75 29.92 24.75
C LYS A 5 39.36 29.66 26.13
N ILE A 6 38.51 29.57 27.15
CA ILE A 6 38.94 29.34 28.53
C ILE A 6 39.61 27.96 28.66
N LYS A 7 40.80 27.97 29.27
CA LYS A 7 41.60 26.77 29.56
C LYS A 7 40.86 25.93 30.61
N GLY A 8 40.20 24.88 30.14
CA GLY A 8 39.40 23.97 30.98
C GLY A 8 38.15 23.39 30.31
N LEU A 9 37.71 23.95 29.17
CA LEU A 9 36.60 23.37 28.42
C LEU A 9 37.08 22.13 27.62
N GLN A 10 36.86 20.95 28.19
CA GLN A 10 36.97 19.70 27.44
C GLN A 10 35.80 19.59 26.46
N SER A 11 36.10 19.58 25.16
CA SER A 11 35.13 19.21 24.13
C SER A 11 34.75 17.74 24.32
N LYS A 12 33.54 17.48 24.83
CA LYS A 12 33.00 16.13 24.93
C LYS A 12 32.93 15.51 23.53
N ALA A 13 33.42 14.28 23.38
CA ALA A 13 33.34 13.55 22.12
C ALA A 13 31.89 13.42 21.64
N SER A 14 31.66 13.61 20.35
CA SER A 14 30.35 13.51 19.73
C SER A 14 29.81 12.09 19.87
N SER A 15 28.75 11.93 20.65
CA SER A 15 28.12 10.63 20.86
C SER A 15 27.20 10.28 19.68
N SER A 16 27.48 9.14 19.02
CA SER A 16 26.64 8.60 17.94
C SER A 16 25.19 8.38 18.35
N ARG A 17 24.95 8.03 19.62
CA ARG A 17 23.60 7.88 20.20
C ARG A 17 22.84 9.21 20.23
N GLN A 18 23.52 10.32 20.52
CA GLN A 18 22.89 11.65 20.51
C GLN A 18 22.61 12.12 19.07
N ALA A 19 23.51 11.82 18.12
CA ALA A 19 23.30 12.10 16.71
C ALA A 19 22.08 11.34 16.15
N ALA A 20 21.89 10.07 16.50
CA ALA A 20 20.73 9.28 16.11
C ALA A 20 19.42 9.84 16.68
N LYS A 21 19.41 10.27 17.95
CA LYS A 21 18.23 10.92 18.57
C LYS A 21 17.91 12.27 17.94
N ALA A 22 18.92 13.05 17.59
CA ALA A 22 18.74 14.33 16.90
C ALA A 22 18.20 14.15 15.47
N ALA A 23 18.65 13.10 14.75
CA ALA A 23 18.17 12.77 13.42
C ALA A 23 16.72 12.24 13.39
N ALA A 24 16.25 11.66 14.51
CA ALA A 24 14.87 11.22 14.65
C ALA A 24 13.88 12.39 14.84
N ASN A 25 14.38 13.54 15.31
CA ASN A 25 13.57 14.74 15.50
C ASN A 25 13.61 15.62 14.25
N PRO A 26 12.49 16.27 13.86
CA PRO A 26 12.50 17.21 12.76
C PRO A 26 13.35 18.42 13.13
N LYS A 27 14.13 18.92 12.17
CA LYS A 27 14.90 20.18 12.33
C LYS A 27 13.94 21.33 12.63
N LYS A 28 14.39 22.32 13.40
CA LYS A 28 13.62 23.53 13.73
C LYS A 28 12.98 24.12 12.46
N GLY A 29 11.67 24.31 12.47
CA GLY A 29 10.88 24.80 11.32
C GLY A 29 10.25 23.72 10.44
N LYS A 30 10.65 22.44 10.57
CA LYS A 30 9.92 21.32 9.95
C LYS A 30 8.93 20.75 10.96
N ARG A 31 7.66 20.65 10.56
CA ARG A 31 6.56 20.11 11.39
C ARG A 31 6.24 18.64 11.10
N TYR A 32 6.79 18.11 10.01
CA TYR A 32 6.49 16.75 9.56
C TYR A 32 7.58 15.78 10.00
N ILE A 33 7.19 14.80 10.80
CA ILE A 33 8.05 13.68 11.21
C ILE A 33 7.88 12.58 10.16
N PRO A 34 8.98 12.06 9.57
CA PRO A 34 8.86 10.97 8.62
C PRO A 34 8.21 9.74 9.27
N PRO A 35 7.51 8.89 8.50
CA PRO A 35 6.78 7.76 9.03
C PRO A 35 7.67 6.86 9.90
N LYS A 36 7.24 6.61 11.14
CA LYS A 36 8.00 5.82 12.13
C LYS A 36 8.30 4.39 11.64
N LYS A 37 7.49 3.86 10.73
CA LYS A 37 7.59 2.51 10.16
C LYS A 37 7.83 2.58 8.65
N THR A 38 9.07 2.87 8.25
CA THR A 38 9.46 3.00 6.83
C THR A 38 9.19 1.74 6.01
N ALA A 39 9.32 0.55 6.61
CA ALA A 39 9.02 -0.73 5.96
C ALA A 39 7.54 -0.84 5.56
N LEU A 40 6.61 -0.44 6.44
CA LEU A 40 5.17 -0.48 6.13
C LEU A 40 4.80 0.53 5.05
N VAL A 41 5.47 1.69 5.00
CA VAL A 41 5.26 2.68 3.94
C VAL A 41 5.70 2.12 2.59
N LYS A 42 6.86 1.46 2.53
CA LYS A 42 7.34 0.79 1.31
C LYS A 42 6.38 -0.29 0.84
N GLN A 43 5.84 -1.10 1.78
CA GLN A 43 4.86 -2.12 1.46
C GLN A 43 3.54 -1.49 0.94
N ALA A 44 3.07 -0.42 1.57
CA ALA A 44 1.87 0.29 1.15
C ALA A 44 2.02 0.90 -0.24
N SER A 45 3.16 1.55 -0.53
CA SER A 45 3.43 2.10 -1.86
C SER A 45 3.53 1.01 -2.93
N MET A 46 4.17 -0.12 -2.61
CA MET A 46 4.24 -1.27 -3.51
C MET A 46 2.83 -1.80 -3.79
N ARG A 47 2.02 -2.04 -2.75
CA ARG A 47 0.64 -2.51 -2.90
C ARG A 47 -0.18 -1.58 -3.78
N GLN A 48 -0.12 -0.27 -3.54
CA GLN A 48 -0.83 0.72 -4.34
C GLN A 48 -0.41 0.67 -5.82
N SER A 49 0.90 0.57 -6.09
CA SER A 49 1.41 0.48 -7.46
C SER A 49 0.95 -0.80 -8.18
N LEU A 50 0.90 -1.92 -7.46
CA LEU A 50 0.46 -3.20 -8.01
C LEU A 50 -1.05 -3.20 -8.26
N SER A 51 -1.85 -2.72 -7.31
CA SER A 51 -3.31 -2.60 -7.46
C SER A 51 -3.67 -1.71 -8.65
N ALA A 52 -3.00 -0.57 -8.82
CA ALA A 52 -3.25 0.31 -9.97
C ALA A 52 -2.93 -0.37 -11.31
N LYS A 53 -1.82 -1.12 -11.38
CA LYS A 53 -1.44 -1.86 -12.59
C LYS A 53 -2.42 -2.99 -12.90
N ILE A 54 -2.80 -3.77 -11.89
CA ILE A 54 -3.75 -4.89 -12.02
C ILE A 54 -5.09 -4.37 -12.55
N ASN A 55 -5.64 -3.32 -11.94
CA ASN A 55 -6.91 -2.74 -12.39
C ASN A 55 -6.81 -2.27 -13.84
N LYS A 56 -5.76 -1.53 -14.19
CA LYS A 56 -5.52 -1.09 -15.57
C LYS A 56 -5.44 -2.25 -16.56
N THR A 57 -4.76 -3.34 -16.22
CA THR A 57 -4.66 -4.52 -17.09
C THR A 57 -5.98 -5.27 -17.20
N ILE A 58 -6.75 -5.37 -16.12
CA ILE A 58 -8.08 -6.00 -16.13
C ILE A 58 -9.03 -5.20 -17.00
N GLU A 59 -9.02 -3.86 -16.88
CA GLU A 59 -9.82 -2.98 -17.72
C GLU A 59 -9.46 -3.15 -19.21
N GLN A 60 -8.18 -3.20 -19.54
CA GLN A 60 -7.74 -3.43 -20.92
C GLN A 60 -8.20 -4.80 -21.46
N GLN A 61 -8.03 -5.86 -20.66
CA GLN A 61 -8.49 -7.20 -21.03
C GLN A 61 -10.02 -7.25 -21.17
N MET A 62 -10.74 -6.57 -20.29
CA MET A 62 -12.19 -6.44 -20.35
C MET A 62 -12.64 -5.72 -21.63
N VAL A 63 -11.98 -4.63 -22.01
CA VAL A 63 -12.27 -3.90 -23.26
C VAL A 63 -12.00 -4.78 -24.48
N SER A 64 -10.89 -5.52 -24.51
CA SER A 64 -10.61 -6.45 -25.61
C SER A 64 -11.66 -7.56 -25.70
N ALA A 65 -12.07 -8.14 -24.58
CA ALA A 65 -13.12 -9.16 -24.56
C ALA A 65 -14.51 -8.60 -24.94
N ALA A 66 -14.82 -7.37 -24.50
CA ALA A 66 -16.06 -6.68 -24.87
C ALA A 66 -16.11 -6.30 -26.36
N SER A 67 -14.95 -6.05 -26.98
CA SER A 67 -14.88 -5.75 -28.41
C SER A 67 -15.35 -6.92 -29.29
N ALA A 68 -15.26 -8.15 -28.76
CA ALA A 68 -15.76 -9.36 -29.40
C ALA A 68 -17.25 -9.66 -29.09
N GLY A 69 -17.89 -8.94 -28.16
CA GLY A 69 -19.29 -9.15 -27.80
C GLY A 69 -19.67 -8.75 -26.36
N LYS A 70 -20.93 -8.97 -25.97
CA LYS A 70 -21.46 -8.61 -24.65
C LYS A 70 -20.82 -9.43 -23.52
N LEU A 71 -20.24 -8.76 -22.53
CA LEU A 71 -19.73 -9.39 -21.31
C LEU A 71 -20.87 -9.72 -20.33
N THR A 72 -20.90 -10.96 -19.84
CA THR A 72 -21.86 -11.42 -18.83
C THR A 72 -21.17 -11.52 -17.47
N ILE A 73 -21.75 -10.88 -16.44
CA ILE A 73 -21.25 -10.98 -15.06
C ILE A 73 -21.62 -12.38 -14.54
N MET A 74 -20.64 -13.29 -14.49
CA MET A 74 -20.80 -14.58 -13.82
C MET A 74 -20.76 -14.35 -12.30
N LYS A 75 -21.76 -14.85 -11.58
CA LYS A 75 -21.76 -14.80 -10.10
C LYS A 75 -20.66 -15.71 -9.55
N ASN A 76 -20.07 -15.32 -8.42
CA ASN A 76 -19.08 -16.09 -7.70
C ASN A 76 -19.67 -17.48 -7.35
N THR A 77 -19.09 -18.56 -7.85
CA THR A 77 -19.60 -19.94 -7.66
C THR A 77 -19.42 -20.46 -6.22
N ALA A 78 -18.89 -19.64 -5.31
CA ALA A 78 -18.77 -19.99 -3.89
C ALA A 78 -20.13 -19.98 -3.14
N ASP A 79 -21.16 -19.31 -3.70
CA ASP A 79 -22.50 -19.21 -3.08
C ASP A 79 -23.59 -20.02 -3.81
N THR A 80 -23.22 -20.98 -4.67
CA THR A 80 -24.22 -21.77 -5.41
C THR A 80 -24.11 -23.24 -5.05
N GLU A 81 -25.00 -23.66 -4.14
CA GLU A 81 -25.41 -25.06 -3.99
C GLU A 81 -25.75 -25.68 -5.36
N PRO A 82 -25.50 -26.99 -5.54
CA PRO A 82 -25.59 -27.63 -6.85
C PRO A 82 -27.03 -27.62 -7.39
N PRO A 83 -27.22 -27.40 -8.71
CA PRO A 83 -28.54 -27.41 -9.31
C PRO A 83 -29.15 -28.82 -9.27
N LYS A 84 -30.29 -28.96 -8.58
CA LYS A 84 -31.13 -30.16 -8.70
C LYS A 84 -31.69 -30.24 -10.12
N THR A 85 -31.15 -31.16 -10.90
CA THR A 85 -31.73 -31.67 -12.13
C THR A 85 -33.05 -32.38 -11.83
N THR A 86 -34.18 -31.88 -12.34
CA THR A 86 -35.34 -32.72 -12.71
C THR A 86 -36.19 -32.02 -13.77
N GLY A 87 -35.87 -32.27 -15.04
CA GLY A 87 -36.87 -32.20 -16.11
C GLY A 87 -37.59 -33.55 -16.16
N GLY A 88 -38.92 -33.55 -16.03
CA GLY A 88 -39.72 -34.78 -16.00
C GLY A 88 -41.23 -34.56 -16.03
N LYS A 89 -41.73 -34.01 -17.14
CA LYS A 89 -43.03 -34.29 -17.81
C LYS A 89 -44.22 -34.70 -16.92
N SER A 90 -45.23 -33.83 -16.79
CA SER A 90 -46.63 -34.26 -16.62
C SER A 90 -47.61 -33.28 -17.29
N SER A 91 -47.94 -33.58 -18.54
CA SER A 91 -49.12 -33.09 -19.25
C SER A 91 -49.93 -34.30 -19.69
N LYS A 92 -51.05 -34.64 -19.03
CA LYS A 92 -52.31 -35.12 -19.64
C LYS A 92 -53.37 -35.46 -18.59
N SER A 93 -54.62 -35.16 -18.99
CA SER A 93 -55.95 -35.49 -18.44
C SER A 93 -56.31 -34.95 -17.07
#